data_AF-A0AA35S5G6-F1
#
_entry.id   AF-A0AA35S5G6-F1
#
_cell.length_a   1.000
_cell.length_b   1.000
_cell.length_c   1.000
_cell.angle_alpha   90.00
_cell.angle_beta   90.00
_cell.angle_gamma   90.00
#
_symmetry.space_group_name_H-M   'P 1'
#
loop_
_entity.id
_entity.type
_entity.pdbx_description
1 polymer ?
#
loop_
_entity_poly.entity_id
_entity_poly.type
_entity_poly.pdbx_seq_one_letter_code
_entity_poly.pdbx_strand_id
1 'polypeptide(L)'
;MKVCVFIILTLSSLPRVAAERTPPLVPYLGTVLNELSGVVEALPTRLQDELINFNKMRRCTRLIIDTLRHQKQPYDLTFVPEVSKVLLCVPIPGTEDDMYRYVDALGDK
;
A
#
# COMPACT_ATOMS: atom_id res chain seq x y z
N MET A 1 -18.68 -5.27 3.07
CA MET A 1 -17.54 -4.58 3.71
C MET A 1 -16.30 -5.40 3.39
N LYS A 2 -15.31 -4.82 2.68
CA LYS A 2 -14.13 -5.53 2.16
C LYS A 2 -12.95 -5.28 3.11
N VAL A 3 -12.40 -6.33 3.71
CA VAL A 3 -11.20 -6.28 4.55
C VAL A 3 -10.04 -6.85 3.74
N CYS A 4 -8.97 -6.07 3.59
CA CYS A 4 -7.74 -6.46 2.92
C CYS A 4 -6.69 -6.82 3.98
N VAL A 5 -6.10 -8.01 3.87
CA VAL A 5 -5.05 -8.50 4.77
C VAL A 5 -3.67 -8.27 4.13
N PHE A 6 -2.72 -7.78 4.93
CA PHE A 6 -1.32 -7.48 4.59
C PHE A 6 -0.44 -8.73 4.67
N ILE A 7 0.45 -8.93 3.69
CA ILE A 7 1.59 -9.85 3.78
C ILE A 7 2.86 -9.04 3.54
N ILE A 8 3.82 -9.19 4.46
CA ILE A 8 5.10 -8.48 4.50
C ILE A 8 5.97 -9.00 3.35
N LEU A 9 6.16 -8.17 2.32
CA LEU A 9 7.21 -8.30 1.33
C LEU A 9 8.17 -7.12 1.51
N THR A 10 9.46 -7.35 1.34
CA THR A 10 10.50 -6.33 1.49
C THR A 10 10.36 -5.25 0.40
N LEU A 11 10.46 -3.97 0.79
CA LEU A 11 10.20 -2.78 -0.05
C LEU A 11 10.93 -2.74 -1.40
N SER A 12 12.12 -3.35 -1.49
CA SER A 12 12.94 -3.34 -2.71
C SER A 12 12.47 -4.31 -3.80
N SER A 13 11.77 -5.38 -3.43
CA SER A 13 11.29 -6.41 -4.38
C SER A 13 9.80 -6.28 -4.71
N LEU A 14 9.05 -5.57 -3.86
CA LEU A 14 7.61 -5.32 -3.97
C LEU A 14 7.14 -4.78 -5.33
N PRO A 15 7.74 -3.72 -5.92
CA PRO A 15 7.24 -3.18 -7.18
C PRO A 15 7.39 -4.17 -8.34
N ARG A 16 8.49 -4.95 -8.36
CA ARG A 16 8.74 -5.94 -9.41
C ARG A 16 7.77 -7.12 -9.31
N VAL A 17 7.51 -7.61 -8.10
CA VAL A 17 6.59 -8.73 -7.84
C VAL A 17 5.13 -8.32 -8.05
N ALA A 18 4.76 -7.07 -7.77
CA ALA A 18 3.40 -6.58 -7.98
C ALA A 18 3.09 -6.33 -9.47
N ALA A 19 4.08 -5.87 -10.27
CA ALA A 19 3.89 -5.64 -11.71
C ALA A 19 3.61 -6.93 -12.50
N GLU A 20 4.08 -8.08 -12.00
CA GLU A 20 3.95 -9.39 -12.66
C GLU A 20 2.69 -10.17 -12.26
N ARG A 21 1.90 -9.70 -11.27
CA ARG A 21 0.77 -10.46 -10.73
C ARG A 21 -0.58 -9.88 -11.13
N THR A 22 -1.46 -10.76 -11.61
CA THR A 22 -2.85 -10.41 -11.91
C THR A 22 -3.69 -10.34 -10.62
N PRO A 23 -4.71 -9.46 -10.54
CA PRO A 23 -5.65 -9.43 -9.42
C PRO A 23 -6.29 -10.81 -9.15
N PRO A 24 -6.76 -11.10 -7.91
CA PRO A 24 -6.90 -10.19 -6.77
C PRO A 24 -5.59 -10.01 -5.97
N LEU A 25 -5.14 -8.77 -5.84
CA LEU A 25 -3.91 -8.39 -5.12
C LEU A 25 -4.13 -7.01 -4.47
N VAL A 26 -3.60 -6.80 -3.27
CA VAL A 26 -3.57 -5.49 -2.60
C VAL A 26 -2.13 -4.97 -2.69
N PRO A 27 -1.85 -3.95 -3.51
CA PRO A 27 -0.51 -3.40 -3.60
C PRO A 27 -0.16 -2.63 -2.32
N TYR A 28 1.13 -2.63 -1.96
CA TYR A 28 1.62 -1.78 -0.89
C TYR A 28 1.56 -0.31 -1.33
N LEU A 29 0.58 0.41 -0.79
CA LEU A 29 0.27 1.77 -1.24
C LEU A 29 1.44 2.75 -1.01
N GLY A 30 2.26 2.54 0.02
CA GLY A 30 3.42 3.39 0.29
C GLY A 30 4.42 3.44 -0.88
N THR A 31 4.62 2.34 -1.61
CA THR A 31 5.50 2.32 -2.79
C THR A 31 4.88 3.12 -3.94
N VAL A 32 3.57 2.96 -4.16
CA VAL A 32 2.83 3.71 -5.20
C VAL A 32 2.84 5.21 -4.90
N LEU A 33 2.61 5.59 -3.65
CA LEU A 33 2.63 6.99 -3.22
C LEU A 33 4.01 7.60 -3.36
N ASN A 34 5.06 6.87 -2.99
CA ASN A 34 6.44 7.35 -3.16
C ASN A 34 6.78 7.57 -4.65
N GLU A 35 6.38 6.64 -5.52
CA GLU A 35 6.57 6.81 -6.97
C GLU A 35 5.77 8.00 -7.51
N LEU A 36 4.52 8.16 -7.06
CA LEU A 36 3.66 9.28 -7.44
C LEU A 36 4.28 10.63 -7.00
N SER A 37 4.73 10.73 -5.75
CA SER A 37 5.42 11.91 -5.22
C SER A 37 6.69 12.22 -6.03
N GLY A 38 7.50 11.20 -6.35
CA GLY A 38 8.69 11.38 -7.19
C GLY A 38 8.38 11.95 -8.57
N VAL A 39 7.27 11.54 -9.21
CA VAL A 39 6.83 12.11 -10.50
C VAL A 39 6.33 13.54 -10.34
N VAL A 40 5.64 13.83 -9.24
CA VAL A 40 5.10 15.16 -8.95
C VAL A 40 6.22 16.18 -8.71
N GLU A 41 7.29 15.77 -8.03
CA GLU A 41 8.42 16.62 -7.67
C GLU A 41 9.44 16.80 -8.81
N ALA A 42 9.67 15.77 -9.64
CA ALA A 42 10.73 15.80 -10.65
C ALA A 42 10.49 16.76 -11.82
N LEU A 43 9.23 17.11 -12.12
CA LEU A 43 8.88 17.94 -13.28
C LEU A 43 7.83 19.00 -12.91
N PRO A 44 7.93 20.24 -13.40
CA PRO A 44 6.89 21.23 -13.17
C PRO A 44 5.60 20.87 -13.94
N THR A 45 4.44 21.23 -13.38
CA THR A 45 3.13 20.97 -14.01
C THR A 45 2.89 21.85 -15.22
N ARG A 46 3.43 23.07 -15.20
CA ARG A 46 3.45 24.00 -16.33
C ARG A 46 4.89 24.23 -16.78
N LEU A 47 5.09 24.30 -18.09
CA LEU A 47 6.36 24.70 -18.68
C LEU A 47 6.50 26.24 -18.60
N GLN A 48 7.68 26.74 -18.99
CA GLN A 48 7.99 28.18 -18.96
C GLN A 48 6.99 29.04 -19.76
N ASP A 49 6.35 28.47 -20.79
CA ASP A 49 5.36 29.13 -21.62
C ASP A 49 3.90 28.95 -21.12
N GLU A 50 3.70 28.62 -19.84
CA GLU A 50 2.39 28.28 -19.24
C GLU A 50 1.68 27.05 -19.85
N LEU A 51 2.34 26.33 -20.76
CA LEU A 51 1.85 25.10 -21.35
C LEU A 51 1.82 23.96 -20.32
N ILE A 52 0.79 23.11 -20.37
CA ILE A 52 0.65 21.96 -19.47
C ILE A 52 1.63 20.86 -19.89
N ASN A 53 2.36 20.31 -18.92
CA ASN A 53 3.21 19.16 -19.14
C ASN A 53 2.39 17.86 -19.22
N PHE A 54 1.92 17.51 -20.42
CA PHE A 54 1.16 16.27 -20.65
C PHE A 54 1.95 15.01 -20.32
N ASN A 55 3.28 15.03 -20.42
CA ASN A 55 4.10 13.86 -20.06
C ASN A 55 4.01 13.55 -18.57
N LYS A 56 4.05 14.59 -17.72
CA LYS A 56 3.82 14.47 -16.27
C LYS A 56 2.42 13.92 -15.99
N MET A 57 1.39 14.53 -16.58
CA MET A 57 0.00 14.10 -16.40
C MET A 57 -0.24 12.66 -16.86
N ARG A 58 0.33 12.26 -18.00
CA ARG A 58 0.23 10.91 -18.53
C ARG A 58 0.91 9.89 -17.61
N ARG A 59 2.06 10.24 -17.01
CA ARG A 59 2.76 9.36 -16.07
C ARG A 59 1.97 9.16 -14.78
N CYS A 60 1.47 10.24 -14.15
CA CYS A 60 0.61 10.13 -12.97
C CYS A 60 -0.65 9.30 -13.26
N THR A 61 -1.30 9.57 -14.40
CA THR A 61 -2.53 8.86 -14.81
C THR A 61 -2.28 7.36 -14.97
N ARG A 62 -1.15 6.96 -15.57
CA ARG A 62 -0.78 5.54 -15.69
C ARG A 62 -0.66 4.87 -14.33
N LEU A 63 0.08 5.47 -13.39
CA LEU A 63 0.24 4.94 -12.03
C LEU A 63 -1.11 4.77 -11.31
N ILE A 64 -2.00 5.77 -11.43
CA ILE A 64 -3.33 5.71 -10.83
C ILE A 64 -4.16 4.59 -11.46
N ILE A 65 -4.24 4.52 -12.80
CA ILE A 65 -5.01 3.50 -13.50
C ILE A 65 -4.50 2.10 -13.17
N ASP A 66 -3.18 1.90 -13.15
CA ASP A 66 -2.56 0.62 -12.84
C ASP A 66 -2.85 0.19 -11.39
N THR A 67 -2.84 1.14 -10.46
CA THR A 67 -3.23 0.88 -9.06
C THR A 67 -4.71 0.51 -8.97
N LEU A 68 -5.59 1.23 -9.67
CA LEU A 68 -7.05 0.99 -9.65
C LEU A 68 -7.45 -0.37 -10.27
N ARG A 69 -6.64 -0.94 -11.16
CA ARG A 69 -6.91 -2.29 -11.72
C ARG A 69 -7.01 -3.35 -10.62
N HIS A 70 -6.20 -3.21 -9.57
CA HIS A 70 -6.17 -4.13 -8.43
C HIS A 70 -7.43 -4.06 -7.55
N GLN A 71 -8.21 -2.97 -7.64
CA GLN A 71 -9.45 -2.81 -6.87
C GLN A 71 -10.67 -3.47 -7.55
N LYS A 72 -10.57 -3.81 -8.84
CA LYS A 72 -11.72 -4.29 -9.64
C LYS A 72 -12.13 -5.72 -9.33
N GLN A 73 -11.18 -6.55 -8.92
CA GLN A 73 -11.44 -7.97 -8.65
C GLN A 73 -11.46 -8.22 -7.13
N PRO A 74 -12.59 -8.66 -6.55
CA PRO A 74 -12.63 -9.05 -5.16
C PRO A 74 -11.83 -10.34 -4.93
N TYR A 75 -11.33 -10.53 -3.72
CA TYR A 75 -10.83 -11.83 -3.30
C TYR A 75 -11.98 -12.82 -3.15
N ASP A 76 -11.70 -14.08 -3.49
CA ASP A 76 -12.60 -15.21 -3.23
C ASP A 76 -12.42 -15.71 -1.80
N LEU A 77 -12.89 -14.92 -0.83
CA LEU A 77 -12.82 -15.24 0.60
C LEU A 77 -14.24 -15.29 1.18
N THR A 78 -14.48 -16.29 2.02
CA THR A 78 -15.74 -16.40 2.77
C THR A 78 -15.70 -15.51 4.00
N PHE A 79 -16.73 -14.69 4.20
CA PHE A 79 -16.83 -13.83 5.38
C PHE A 79 -17.21 -14.65 6.62
N VAL A 80 -16.38 -14.59 7.66
CA VAL A 80 -16.62 -15.23 8.96
C VAL A 80 -16.80 -14.14 10.03
N PRO A 81 -18.01 -13.94 10.59
CA PRO A 81 -18.29 -12.86 11.53
C PRO A 81 -17.40 -12.87 12.77
N GLU A 82 -17.12 -14.05 13.34
CA GLU A 82 -16.31 -14.19 14.55
C GLU A 82 -14.87 -13.74 14.33
N VAL A 83 -14.27 -14.11 13.19
CA VAL A 83 -12.92 -13.68 12.81
C VAL A 83 -12.90 -12.16 12.59
N SER A 84 -13.91 -11.62 11.89
CA SER A 84 -14.02 -10.18 11.66
C SER A 84 -14.14 -9.40 12.96
N LYS A 85 -14.88 -9.91 13.94
CA LYS A 85 -15.04 -9.28 15.25
C LYS A 85 -13.71 -9.22 16.00
N VAL A 86 -12.94 -10.30 16.00
CA VAL A 86 -11.61 -10.31 16.63
C VAL A 86 -10.68 -9.32 15.94
N LEU A 87 -10.59 -9.36 14.61
CA LEU A 87 -9.68 -8.49 13.85
C LEU A 87 -10.02 -6.99 13.93
N LEU A 88 -11.30 -6.64 14.04
CA LEU A 88 -11.75 -5.23 14.03
C LEU A 88 -11.99 -4.64 15.42
N CYS A 89 -12.29 -5.46 16.44
CA CYS A 89 -12.71 -4.96 17.75
C CYS A 89 -11.69 -5.21 18.86
N VAL A 90 -10.68 -6.06 18.65
CA VAL A 90 -9.63 -6.28 19.67
C VAL A 90 -8.55 -5.21 19.47
N PRO A 91 -8.39 -4.25 20.41
CA PRO A 91 -7.31 -3.29 20.33
C PRO A 91 -5.98 -4.01 20.53
N ILE A 92 -4.95 -3.57 19.80
CA ILE A 92 -3.58 -4.01 20.06
C ILE A 92 -3.15 -3.36 21.39
N PRO A 93 -2.80 -4.15 22.42
CA PRO A 93 -2.43 -3.60 23.71
C PRO A 93 -1.03 -2.99 23.66
N GLY A 94 -0.88 -1.81 24.25
CA GLY A 94 0.40 -1.16 24.44
C GLY A 94 0.81 -0.23 23.31
N THR A 95 1.73 0.66 23.64
CA THR A 95 2.45 1.51 22.69
C THR A 95 3.60 0.72 22.03
N GLU A 96 4.23 1.32 21.01
CA GLU A 96 5.44 0.75 20.41
C GLU A 96 6.53 0.50 21.48
N ASP A 97 6.70 1.43 22.41
CA ASP A 97 7.64 1.32 23.52
C ASP A 97 7.32 0.14 24.46
N ASP A 98 6.03 -0.08 24.76
CA ASP A 98 5.61 -1.22 25.59
C ASP A 98 5.91 -2.55 24.92
N MET A 99 5.82 -2.59 23.58
CA MET A 99 6.14 -3.78 22.80
C MET A 99 7.65 -4.07 22.80
N TYR A 100 8.50 -3.04 22.68
CA TYR A 100 9.96 -3.22 22.80
C TYR A 100 10.36 -3.72 24.19
N ARG A 101 9.81 -3.13 25.26
CA ARG A 101 10.07 -3.59 26.64
C ARG A 101 9.66 -5.05 26.85
N TYR A 102 8.57 -5.49 26.24
CA TYR A 102 8.14 -6.88 26.30
C TYR A 102 9.14 -7.84 25.64
N VAL A 103 9.68 -7.47 24.47
CA VAL A 103 10.72 -8.25 23.79
C VAL A 103 12.00 -8.31 24.63
N ASP A 104 12.43 -7.18 25.20
CA ASP A 104 13.60 -7.13 26.07
C ASP A 104 13.44 -8.03 27.30
N ALA A 105 12.26 -8.02 27.93
CA ALA A 105 11.95 -8.85 29.09
C ALA A 105 11.91 -10.37 28.76
N LEU A 106 11.70 -10.74 27.50
CA LEU A 106 11.79 -12.13 27.04
C LEU A 106 13.22 -12.56 26.71
N GLY A 107 14.11 -11.62 26.36
CA GLY A 107 15.51 -11.89 26.04
C GLY A 107 16.41 -12.15 27.26
N ASP A 108 15.97 -11.76 28.46
CA ASP A 108 16.68 -11.96 29.74
C ASP A 108 16.41 -13.32 30.42
N LYS A 109 15.74 -14.26 29.74
CA LYS A 109 15.54 -15.66 30.17
C LYS A 109 16.33 -16.64 29.31
#